data_AF-A0A3D1L1P5-F1
#
_entry.id   AF-A0A3D1L1P5-F1
#
_cell.length_a   1.000
_cell.length_b   1.000
_cell.length_c   1.000
_cell.angle_alpha   90.00
_cell.angle_beta   90.00
_cell.angle_gamma   90.00
#
_symmetry.space_group_name_H-M   'P 1'
#
loop_
_entity.id
_entity.type
_entity.pdbx_description
1 polymer ?
#
loop_
_entity_poly.entity_id
_entity_poly.type
_entity_poly.pdbx_seq_one_letter_code
_entity_poly.pdbx_strand_id
1 'polypeptide(L)'
;MEQCIIEKPSSFLRGLKKLRMGTGVLLFLLAMAINVQASLYSESVKFDLKMNKASLKEVFQTITEQSEFKFIYNNDVVDDKLNVSVNSDDARVEEILNEILPQHNLEYKVIDRQVIIYPTEKTTPAESVAPANAQQQKTITGKVVDDRNAPLPGVAVVVKGTTTGIVTDIDGNYTLPVPADAQVLSFSFIGMKAQEIVIGNQTTINVTMAAEITDLDEVVVVGYGTQKRANVVGAVTTVSGEKLSAIPAMNVSNAISGHLAGSTVIQQTGEPGQMSPRILVRGRTTLGGDSQSNASNTAPLVVIDGVPGRSIDEIDPNDVESLSILKDASAAIYGASGANGVILIKTKSGQEGKPRLNYQFFTGMMTPTVIPEVTDAAEYATMLSEYQVAQGKTRRYTDNDIELFKSGVDPWEHPNTDWYGDLIEKWTNTTRHNVTLDGGAHGMRYYVSFGYKTDDAIYKASSTKYKQYNVRTKLEMPINDWLKTGVELAGFLNNRVYPYKSADAIV
;
A
#
# COMPACT_ATOMS: atom_id res chain seq x y z
N MET A 1 -38.81 18.03 -55.11
CA MET A 1 -38.50 17.74 -53.70
C MET A 1 -38.45 16.24 -53.53
N GLU A 2 -37.39 15.59 -53.08
CA GLU A 2 -35.97 15.89 -52.94
C GLU A 2 -35.35 14.48 -52.94
N GLN A 3 -34.43 14.20 -53.86
CA GLN A 3 -33.87 12.87 -54.01
C GLN A 3 -32.95 12.55 -52.82
N CYS A 4 -33.25 11.44 -52.16
CA CYS A 4 -32.43 10.84 -51.12
C CYS A 4 -31.08 10.43 -51.73
N ILE A 5 -30.02 11.20 -51.44
CA ILE A 5 -28.63 10.81 -51.71
C ILE A 5 -28.01 10.41 -50.38
N ILE A 6 -28.01 9.10 -50.13
CA ILE A 6 -27.28 8.48 -49.03
C ILE A 6 -25.79 8.49 -49.43
N GLU A 7 -25.03 9.47 -48.94
CA GLU A 7 -23.57 9.42 -49.00
C GLU A 7 -23.06 8.25 -48.16
N LYS A 8 -22.61 7.18 -48.82
CA LYS A 8 -21.84 6.12 -48.18
C LYS A 8 -20.46 6.68 -47.79
N PRO A 9 -20.10 6.74 -46.50
CA PRO A 9 -18.74 7.13 -46.11
C PRO A 9 -17.76 6.07 -46.63
N SER A 10 -16.73 6.53 -47.32
CA SER A 10 -15.76 5.69 -48.02
C SER A 10 -15.16 4.61 -47.11
N SER A 11 -15.19 3.36 -47.58
CA SER A 11 -14.67 2.17 -46.90
C SER A 11 -13.18 2.25 -46.55
N PHE A 12 -12.44 3.16 -47.17
CA PHE A 12 -11.01 3.36 -47.00
C PHE A 12 -10.63 4.07 -45.69
N LEU A 13 -11.45 5.03 -45.22
CA LEU A 13 -11.17 5.81 -44.01
C LEU A 13 -11.58 5.10 -42.70
N ARG A 14 -12.54 4.16 -42.75
CA ARG A 14 -12.90 3.30 -41.61
C ARG A 14 -11.91 2.14 -41.40
N GLY A 15 -11.22 1.69 -42.46
CA GLY A 15 -10.18 0.66 -42.39
C GLY A 15 -8.89 1.15 -41.74
N LEU A 16 -8.39 2.34 -42.12
CA LEU A 16 -7.09 2.84 -41.62
C LEU A 16 -7.11 3.26 -40.14
N LYS A 17 -8.24 3.77 -39.61
CA LYS A 17 -8.36 4.13 -38.18
C LYS A 17 -8.53 2.91 -37.27
N LYS A 18 -9.18 1.85 -37.73
CA LYS A 18 -9.31 0.58 -36.97
C LYS A 18 -8.04 -0.28 -37.04
N LEU A 19 -7.29 -0.21 -38.15
CA LEU A 19 -6.03 -0.97 -38.27
C LEU A 19 -4.89 -0.35 -37.45
N ARG A 20 -4.74 0.98 -37.41
CA ARG A 20 -3.66 1.64 -36.64
C ARG A 20 -3.84 1.60 -35.12
N MET A 21 -5.07 1.55 -34.62
CA MET A 21 -5.34 1.44 -33.19
C MET A 21 -5.34 -0.02 -32.71
N GLY A 22 -5.71 -0.97 -33.59
CA GLY A 22 -5.72 -2.40 -33.31
C GLY A 22 -4.33 -3.04 -33.32
N THR A 23 -3.45 -2.70 -34.27
CA THR A 23 -2.10 -3.28 -34.31
C THR A 23 -1.19 -2.73 -33.22
N GLY A 24 -1.38 -1.48 -32.78
CA GLY A 24 -0.61 -0.90 -31.67
C GLY A 24 -0.93 -1.54 -30.33
N VAL A 25 -2.22 -1.76 -30.03
CA VAL A 25 -2.66 -2.39 -28.77
C VAL A 25 -2.40 -3.89 -28.78
N LEU A 26 -2.52 -4.57 -29.93
CA LEU A 26 -2.19 -6.00 -30.04
C LEU A 26 -0.69 -6.25 -29.96
N LEU A 27 0.19 -5.42 -30.56
CA LEU A 27 1.65 -5.55 -30.37
C LEU A 27 2.08 -5.20 -28.93
N PHE A 28 1.40 -4.27 -28.25
CA PHE A 28 1.70 -3.95 -26.86
C PHE A 28 1.20 -5.03 -25.89
N LEU A 29 0.04 -5.65 -26.16
CA LEU A 29 -0.48 -6.79 -25.39
C LEU A 29 0.30 -8.08 -25.68
N LEU A 30 0.78 -8.31 -26.90
CA LEU A 30 1.61 -9.46 -27.25
C LEU A 30 3.05 -9.31 -26.72
N ALA A 31 3.56 -8.09 -26.58
CA ALA A 31 4.84 -7.83 -25.91
C ALA A 31 4.77 -7.97 -24.37
N MET A 32 3.61 -7.68 -23.76
CA MET A 32 3.38 -8.00 -22.34
C MET A 32 3.14 -9.49 -22.09
N ALA A 33 2.69 -10.25 -23.09
CA ALA A 33 2.39 -11.68 -22.94
C ALA A 33 3.60 -12.63 -23.06
N ILE A 34 4.83 -12.15 -23.29
CA ILE A 34 6.00 -13.03 -23.52
C ILE A 34 7.14 -12.86 -22.48
N ASN A 35 7.05 -11.94 -21.51
CA ASN A 35 8.08 -11.83 -20.45
C ASN A 35 7.53 -11.73 -19.03
N VAL A 36 6.52 -12.55 -18.71
CA VAL A 36 6.25 -12.90 -17.31
C VAL A 36 6.23 -14.42 -17.22
N GLN A 37 7.43 -15.01 -17.33
CA GLN A 37 7.72 -16.14 -16.46
C GLN A 37 7.65 -15.58 -15.05
N ALA A 38 6.50 -15.77 -14.42
CA ALA A 38 6.39 -15.70 -12.98
C ALA A 38 7.26 -16.85 -12.44
N SER A 39 8.56 -16.59 -12.26
CA SER A 39 9.30 -17.28 -11.22
C SER A 39 8.68 -16.81 -9.92
N LEU A 40 7.88 -17.68 -9.31
CA LEU A 40 7.49 -17.59 -7.91
C LEU A 40 8.75 -17.24 -7.10
N TYR A 41 8.84 -15.99 -6.63
CA TYR A 41 9.88 -15.55 -5.71
C TYR A 41 9.59 -16.15 -4.34
N SER A 42 9.92 -17.42 -4.20
CA SER A 42 10.06 -18.15 -2.93
C SER A 42 10.98 -19.35 -3.14
N GLU A 43 12.09 -19.17 -3.85
CA GLU A 43 13.15 -20.18 -3.95
C GLU A 43 14.49 -19.50 -3.66
N SER A 44 15.25 -20.12 -2.75
CA SER A 44 16.63 -19.77 -2.42
C SER A 44 17.47 -19.62 -3.69
N VAL A 45 18.35 -18.62 -3.71
CA VAL A 45 19.26 -18.32 -4.82
C VAL A 45 20.00 -19.60 -5.24
N LYS A 46 19.88 -19.98 -6.50
CA LYS A 46 20.62 -21.10 -7.10
C LYS A 46 21.94 -20.59 -7.69
N PHE A 47 23.02 -21.36 -7.54
CA PHE A 47 24.34 -21.02 -8.09
C PHE A 47 25.13 -22.28 -8.47
N ASP A 48 26.09 -22.09 -9.37
CA ASP A 48 26.99 -23.16 -9.82
C ASP A 48 28.22 -23.22 -8.89
N LEU A 49 28.48 -24.38 -8.29
CA LEU A 49 29.63 -24.60 -7.41
C LEU A 49 30.43 -25.82 -7.86
N LYS A 50 31.65 -25.58 -8.36
CA LYS A 50 32.60 -26.60 -8.81
C LYS A 50 33.90 -26.47 -8.06
N MET A 51 34.11 -27.34 -7.07
CA MET A 51 35.30 -27.37 -6.23
C MET A 51 35.77 -28.82 -6.06
N ASN A 52 37.07 -29.07 -6.27
CA ASN A 52 37.66 -30.40 -6.17
C ASN A 52 38.73 -30.39 -5.07
N LYS A 53 38.58 -31.24 -4.05
CA LYS A 53 39.42 -31.29 -2.84
C LYS A 53 39.59 -29.93 -2.15
N ALA A 54 38.49 -29.19 -1.99
CA ALA A 54 38.48 -27.95 -1.22
C ALA A 54 38.16 -28.25 0.25
N SER A 55 38.67 -27.43 1.17
CA SER A 55 38.30 -27.55 2.58
C SER A 55 36.83 -27.14 2.80
N LEU A 56 36.15 -27.73 3.80
CA LEU A 56 34.79 -27.31 4.19
C LEU A 56 34.72 -25.80 4.44
N LYS A 57 35.76 -25.22 5.04
CA LYS A 57 35.89 -23.78 5.23
C LYS A 57 35.83 -22.99 3.92
N GLU A 58 36.58 -23.40 2.90
CA GLU A 58 36.59 -22.75 1.59
C GLU A 58 35.23 -22.87 0.89
N VAL A 59 34.56 -24.02 1.03
CA VAL A 59 33.21 -24.23 0.50
C VAL A 59 32.22 -23.28 1.17
N PHE A 60 32.19 -23.20 2.50
CA PHE A 60 31.30 -22.29 3.23
C PHE A 60 31.57 -20.82 2.91
N GLN A 61 32.85 -20.44 2.77
CA GLN A 61 33.23 -19.08 2.38
C GLN A 61 32.74 -18.75 0.97
N THR A 62 32.93 -19.66 0.02
CA THR A 62 32.48 -19.46 -1.37
C THR A 62 30.96 -19.32 -1.45
N ILE A 63 30.22 -20.15 -0.69
CA ILE A 63 28.76 -20.04 -0.60
C ILE A 63 28.37 -18.71 0.07
N THR A 64 29.08 -18.26 1.11
CA THR A 64 28.83 -16.97 1.77
C THR A 64 28.99 -15.79 0.81
N GLU A 65 30.01 -15.83 -0.03
CA GLU A 65 30.30 -14.79 -1.02
C GLU A 65 29.25 -14.74 -2.15
N GLN A 66 28.66 -15.89 -2.52
CA GLN A 66 27.74 -15.99 -3.66
C GLN A 66 26.24 -15.95 -3.29
N SER A 67 25.85 -16.38 -2.08
CA SER A 67 24.45 -16.65 -1.72
C SER A 67 23.93 -15.85 -0.52
N GLU A 68 24.74 -14.93 0.01
CA GLU A 68 24.44 -14.09 1.17
C GLU A 68 24.11 -14.81 2.49
N PHE A 69 24.23 -16.15 2.54
CA PHE A 69 24.12 -16.98 3.74
C PHE A 69 25.36 -16.85 4.62
N LYS A 70 25.18 -16.90 5.95
CA LYS A 70 26.27 -16.93 6.92
C LYS A 70 26.32 -18.28 7.63
N PHE A 71 27.48 -18.94 7.59
CA PHE A 71 27.69 -20.21 8.26
C PHE A 71 28.19 -20.01 9.69
N ILE A 72 27.60 -20.76 10.62
CA ILE A 72 27.95 -20.76 12.06
C ILE A 72 28.19 -22.20 12.48
N TYR A 73 29.37 -22.47 13.03
CA TYR A 73 29.77 -23.79 13.50
C TYR A 73 30.86 -23.69 14.57
N ASN A 74 31.00 -24.74 15.39
CA ASN A 74 32.06 -24.85 16.40
C ASN A 74 33.24 -25.66 15.84
N ASN A 75 34.43 -25.06 15.75
CA ASN A 75 35.64 -25.71 15.24
C ASN A 75 36.13 -26.89 16.11
N ASP A 76 35.71 -26.97 17.38
CA ASP A 76 36.06 -28.10 18.25
C ASP A 76 35.22 -29.35 17.94
N VAL A 77 34.10 -29.17 17.24
CA VAL A 77 33.09 -30.20 16.96
C VAL A 77 32.98 -30.50 15.46
N VAL A 78 33.22 -29.48 14.62
CA VAL A 78 33.20 -29.55 13.16
C VAL A 78 34.61 -29.29 12.65
N ASP A 79 35.27 -30.31 12.09
CA ASP A 79 36.59 -30.16 11.47
C ASP A 79 36.47 -29.45 10.10
N ASP A 80 36.72 -28.15 10.10
CA ASP A 80 36.60 -27.29 8.93
C ASP A 80 37.71 -27.48 7.88
N LYS A 81 38.70 -28.35 8.17
CA LYS A 81 39.79 -28.72 7.27
C LYS A 81 39.50 -30.00 6.48
N LEU A 82 38.35 -30.64 6.70
CA LEU A 82 37.95 -31.80 5.92
C LEU A 82 37.83 -31.42 4.44
N ASN A 83 38.46 -32.24 3.59
CA ASN A 83 38.43 -32.04 2.15
C ASN A 83 37.16 -32.62 1.56
N VAL A 84 36.39 -31.77 0.90
CA VAL A 84 35.17 -32.11 0.19
C VAL A 84 35.32 -31.76 -1.30
N SER A 85 34.58 -32.47 -2.15
CA SER A 85 34.46 -32.14 -3.57
C SER A 85 32.99 -31.92 -3.88
N VAL A 86 32.69 -30.78 -4.48
CA VAL A 86 31.33 -30.36 -4.86
C VAL A 86 31.32 -30.14 -6.36
N ASN A 87 30.35 -30.76 -7.03
CA ASN A 87 30.13 -30.55 -8.45
C ASN A 87 28.63 -30.43 -8.70
N SER A 88 28.10 -29.23 -8.48
CA SER A 88 26.68 -28.97 -8.57
C SER A 88 26.44 -27.79 -9.53
N ASP A 89 25.57 -28.01 -10.51
CA ASP A 89 25.12 -27.01 -11.49
C ASP A 89 23.65 -26.65 -11.16
N ASP A 90 23.31 -25.36 -11.10
CA ASP A 90 21.97 -24.86 -10.75
C ASP A 90 21.37 -25.41 -9.44
N ALA A 91 22.20 -25.55 -8.40
CA ALA A 91 21.81 -26.15 -7.12
C ALA A 91 21.52 -25.11 -6.02
N ARG A 92 20.64 -25.46 -5.10
CA ARG A 92 20.38 -24.67 -3.88
C ARG A 92 21.43 -24.93 -2.80
N VAL A 93 21.61 -23.99 -1.87
CA VAL A 93 22.51 -24.15 -0.70
C VAL A 93 22.15 -25.42 0.07
N GLU A 94 20.87 -25.70 0.27
CA GLU A 94 20.39 -26.89 0.97
C GLU A 94 20.74 -28.19 0.22
N GLU A 95 20.70 -28.17 -1.11
CA GLU A 95 21.03 -29.33 -1.95
C GLU A 95 22.53 -29.63 -1.88
N ILE A 96 23.37 -28.59 -1.96
CA ILE A 96 24.82 -28.69 -1.82
C ILE A 96 25.20 -29.20 -0.43
N LEU A 97 24.56 -28.69 0.64
CA LEU A 97 24.79 -29.13 2.02
C LEU A 97 24.38 -30.59 2.25
N ASN A 98 23.26 -31.03 1.67
CA ASN A 98 22.83 -32.43 1.74
C ASN A 98 23.76 -33.40 0.99
N GLU A 99 24.54 -32.92 0.02
CA GLU A 99 25.54 -33.73 -0.68
C GLU A 99 26.82 -33.92 0.18
N ILE A 100 27.26 -32.86 0.86
CA ILE A 100 28.56 -32.84 1.56
C ILE A 100 28.49 -33.25 3.04
N LEU A 101 27.46 -32.80 3.79
CA LEU A 101 27.45 -32.91 5.24
C LEU A 101 27.19 -34.32 5.78
N PRO A 102 26.30 -35.14 5.16
CA PRO A 102 26.05 -36.51 5.63
C PRO A 102 27.28 -37.42 5.54
N GLN A 103 28.21 -37.16 4.61
CA GLN A 103 29.46 -37.93 4.48
C GLN A 103 30.41 -37.76 5.68
N HIS A 104 30.17 -36.73 6.50
CA HIS A 104 31.01 -36.35 7.62
C HIS A 104 30.27 -36.35 8.98
N ASN A 105 29.09 -36.99 9.07
CA ASN A 105 28.25 -37.02 10.28
C ASN A 105 27.87 -35.62 10.78
N LEU A 106 27.61 -34.69 9.86
CA LEU A 106 27.16 -33.34 10.15
C LEU A 106 25.72 -33.13 9.66
N GLU A 107 24.93 -32.44 10.46
CA GLU A 107 23.62 -31.91 10.11
C GLU A 107 23.66 -30.38 10.11
N TYR A 108 22.64 -29.78 9.49
CA TYR A 108 22.50 -28.33 9.45
C TYR A 108 21.06 -27.91 9.72
N LYS A 109 20.92 -26.69 10.26
CA LYS A 109 19.63 -26.01 10.40
C LYS A 109 19.74 -24.62 9.81
N VAL A 110 18.83 -24.30 8.88
CA VAL A 110 18.72 -22.98 8.28
C VAL A 110 17.71 -22.16 9.08
N ILE A 111 18.13 -20.98 9.54
CA ILE A 111 17.27 -19.98 10.16
C ILE A 111 17.48 -18.68 9.40
N ASP A 112 16.51 -18.34 8.55
CA ASP A 112 16.57 -17.19 7.63
C ASP A 112 17.83 -17.24 6.75
N ARG A 113 18.82 -16.37 6.99
CA ARG A 113 20.11 -16.32 6.25
C ARG A 113 21.29 -16.90 7.02
N GLN A 114 21.04 -17.57 8.13
CA GLN A 114 22.07 -18.23 8.93
C GLN A 114 21.97 -19.75 8.80
N VAL A 115 23.08 -20.40 8.49
CA VAL A 115 23.20 -21.86 8.42
C VAL A 115 24.03 -22.31 9.63
N ILE A 116 23.41 -23.05 10.54
CA ILE A 116 24.06 -23.59 11.73
C ILE A 116 24.39 -25.06 11.46
N ILE A 117 25.66 -25.45 11.60
CA ILE A 117 26.13 -26.83 11.39
C ILE A 117 26.47 -27.47 12.74
N TYR A 118 26.00 -28.69 12.95
CA TYR A 118 26.18 -29.45 14.20
C TYR A 118 26.32 -30.96 13.90
N PRO A 119 26.98 -31.75 14.76
CA PRO A 119 27.15 -33.19 14.54
C PRO A 119 25.83 -33.96 14.69
N THR A 120 25.67 -35.04 13.92
CA THR A 120 24.46 -35.89 13.92
C THR A 120 24.23 -36.64 15.23
N GLU A 121 25.26 -36.86 16.05
CA GLU A 121 25.11 -37.54 17.34
C GLU A 121 24.95 -36.56 18.51
N LYS A 122 23.86 -36.73 19.27
CA LYS A 122 23.68 -36.17 20.61
C LYS A 122 24.64 -36.87 21.59
N THR A 123 25.91 -36.51 21.58
CA THR A 123 26.81 -36.89 22.68
C THR A 123 26.72 -35.87 23.80
N THR A 124 26.01 -36.25 24.86
CA THR A 124 26.19 -35.78 26.23
C THR A 124 27.69 -35.73 26.59
N PRO A 125 28.14 -34.74 27.38
CA PRO A 125 29.55 -34.58 27.69
C PRO A 125 29.99 -35.64 28.70
N ALA A 126 30.97 -36.48 28.31
CA ALA A 126 31.81 -37.21 29.24
C ALA A 126 33.28 -37.16 28.77
N GLU A 127 34.09 -36.52 29.62
CA GLU A 127 35.52 -36.70 29.90
C GLU A 127 36.52 -36.82 28.73
N SER A 128 37.26 -35.71 28.57
CA SER A 128 38.68 -35.56 28.26
C SER A 128 39.44 -36.68 27.51
N VAL A 129 40.03 -36.30 26.38
CA VAL A 129 41.46 -36.57 26.12
C VAL A 129 42.05 -35.41 25.32
N ALA A 130 43.13 -34.81 25.82
CA ALA A 130 43.92 -33.80 25.11
C ALA A 130 44.66 -34.42 23.90
N PRO A 131 45.03 -33.60 22.89
CA PRO A 131 46.40 -33.07 22.94
C PRO A 131 46.59 -31.61 22.50
N ALA A 132 47.51 -30.98 23.22
CA ALA A 132 48.38 -29.84 22.91
C ALA A 132 48.27 -29.12 21.54
N ASN A 133 47.66 -27.94 21.56
CA ASN A 133 48.29 -26.66 21.18
C ASN A 133 47.41 -25.51 21.71
N ALA A 134 47.62 -25.13 22.98
CA ALA A 134 46.82 -24.10 23.64
C ALA A 134 47.28 -22.70 23.20
N GLN A 135 46.61 -22.13 22.19
CA GLN A 135 46.28 -20.72 22.27
C GLN A 135 45.31 -20.58 23.45
N GLN A 136 45.64 -19.71 24.42
CA GLN A 136 44.80 -19.48 25.60
C GLN A 136 43.42 -18.99 25.18
N GLN A 137 42.46 -19.91 25.05
CA GLN A 137 41.06 -19.58 24.89
C GLN A 137 40.46 -19.37 26.27
N LYS A 138 39.73 -18.27 26.42
CA LYS A 138 39.02 -17.92 27.64
C LYS A 138 37.57 -18.39 27.47
N THR A 139 37.09 -19.25 28.35
CA THR A 139 35.68 -19.66 28.32
C THR A 139 34.82 -18.63 29.06
N ILE A 140 33.80 -18.11 28.39
CA ILE A 140 32.79 -17.23 28.97
C ILE A 140 31.50 -18.01 29.15
N THR A 141 30.90 -17.89 30.33
CA THR A 141 29.61 -18.48 30.66
C THR A 141 28.59 -17.39 30.98
N GLY A 142 27.31 -17.68 30.92
CA GLY A 142 26.31 -16.70 31.34
C GLY A 142 24.88 -17.13 31.09
N LYS A 143 23.95 -16.28 31.55
CA LYS A 143 22.51 -16.46 31.37
C LYS A 143 21.88 -15.22 30.75
N VAL A 144 20.98 -15.42 29.79
CA VAL A 144 20.20 -14.36 29.15
C VAL A 144 18.73 -14.44 29.58
N VAL A 145 18.18 -13.31 30.04
CA VAL A 145 16.79 -13.18 30.51
C VAL A 145 16.10 -11.96 29.90
N ASP A 146 14.77 -11.93 29.92
CA ASP A 146 13.97 -10.77 29.53
C ASP A 146 13.77 -9.76 30.69
N ASP A 147 13.06 -8.66 30.40
CA ASP A 147 12.70 -7.60 31.36
C ASP A 147 11.80 -8.08 32.51
N ARG A 148 11.23 -9.28 32.41
CA ARG A 148 10.40 -9.96 33.42
C ARG A 148 11.16 -11.08 34.15
N ASN A 149 12.47 -11.20 33.93
CA ASN A 149 13.35 -12.25 34.44
C ASN A 149 13.03 -13.68 33.95
N ALA A 150 12.30 -13.83 32.85
CA ALA A 150 12.11 -15.12 32.19
C ALA A 150 13.37 -15.47 31.35
N PRO A 151 13.82 -16.74 31.35
CA PRO A 151 14.95 -17.17 30.52
C PRO A 151 14.62 -17.04 29.03
N LEU A 152 15.59 -16.58 28.25
CA LEU A 152 15.45 -16.41 26.80
C LEU A 152 16.21 -17.51 26.04
N PRO A 153 15.50 -18.53 25.51
CA PRO A 153 16.09 -19.52 24.64
C PRO A 153 16.24 -19.00 23.21
N GLY A 154 17.33 -19.39 22.53
CA GLY A 154 17.51 -19.04 21.12
C GLY A 154 18.21 -17.70 20.85
N VAL A 155 18.79 -17.05 21.86
CA VAL A 155 19.56 -15.79 21.70
C VAL A 155 20.90 -16.10 21.05
N ALA A 156 21.24 -15.39 19.98
CA ALA A 156 22.53 -15.53 19.32
C ALA A 156 23.58 -14.69 20.07
N VAL A 157 24.62 -15.35 20.59
CA VAL A 157 25.76 -14.75 21.30
C VAL A 157 27.00 -14.87 20.42
N VAL A 158 27.51 -13.74 19.91
CA VAL A 158 28.61 -13.72 18.93
C VAL A 158 29.74 -12.82 19.39
N VAL A 159 30.99 -13.24 19.20
CA VAL A 159 32.15 -12.37 19.38
C VAL A 159 32.19 -11.36 18.23
N LYS A 160 32.15 -10.07 18.58
CA LYS A 160 32.06 -9.01 17.57
C LYS A 160 33.30 -9.02 16.67
N GLY A 161 33.07 -9.12 15.36
CA GLY A 161 34.13 -9.15 14.34
C GLY A 161 34.63 -10.55 13.97
N THR A 162 34.11 -11.61 14.58
CA THR A 162 34.41 -13.00 14.20
C THR A 162 33.12 -13.78 13.89
N THR A 163 33.27 -14.99 13.38
CA THR A 163 32.17 -15.96 13.19
C THR A 163 31.96 -16.86 14.41
N THR A 164 32.72 -16.65 15.49
CA THR A 164 32.64 -17.44 16.73
C THR A 164 31.42 -17.03 17.53
N GLY A 165 30.45 -17.94 17.66
CA GLY A 165 29.24 -17.69 18.43
C GLY A 165 28.49 -18.96 18.81
N ILE A 166 27.53 -18.82 19.71
CA ILE A 166 26.66 -19.90 20.18
C ILE A 166 25.24 -19.36 20.37
N VAL A 167 24.27 -20.26 20.47
CA VAL A 167 22.87 -19.94 20.78
C VAL A 167 22.57 -20.37 22.22
N THR A 168 21.79 -19.57 22.97
CA THR A 168 21.38 -19.94 24.33
C THR A 168 20.48 -21.17 24.36
N ASP A 169 20.62 -21.99 25.42
CA ASP A 169 19.82 -23.19 25.66
C ASP A 169 18.37 -22.88 26.12
N ILE A 170 17.58 -23.91 26.41
CA ILE A 170 16.17 -23.76 26.83
C ILE A 170 16.01 -22.97 28.13
N ASP A 171 17.04 -22.99 28.98
CA ASP A 171 17.09 -22.30 30.27
C ASP A 171 17.79 -20.93 30.16
N GLY A 172 18.15 -20.49 28.95
CA GLY A 172 18.80 -19.23 28.64
C GLY A 172 20.30 -19.19 28.94
N ASN A 173 20.94 -20.32 29.24
CA ASN A 173 22.37 -20.37 29.51
C ASN A 173 23.19 -20.51 28.23
N TYR A 174 24.44 -20.04 28.27
CA TYR A 174 25.41 -20.23 27.20
C TYR A 174 26.83 -20.42 27.76
N THR A 175 27.63 -21.17 27.00
CA THR A 175 29.06 -21.36 27.25
C THR A 175 29.80 -21.16 25.92
N LEU A 176 30.61 -20.12 25.83
CA LEU A 176 31.30 -19.73 24.61
C LEU A 176 32.82 -19.67 24.85
N PRO A 177 33.63 -20.52 24.20
CA PRO A 177 35.06 -20.32 24.15
C PRO A 177 35.38 -19.10 23.27
N VAL A 178 36.07 -18.11 23.84
CA VAL A 178 36.48 -16.91 23.11
C VAL A 178 38.01 -16.80 23.02
N PRO A 179 38.55 -16.28 21.90
CA PRO A 179 39.95 -15.89 21.80
C PRO A 179 40.35 -14.85 22.88
N ALA A 180 41.61 -14.89 23.35
CA ALA A 180 42.09 -13.98 24.41
C ALA A 180 42.05 -12.48 24.02
N ASP A 181 41.98 -12.17 22.74
CA ASP A 181 41.89 -10.82 22.17
C ASP A 181 40.44 -10.34 21.96
N ALA A 182 39.44 -11.19 22.22
CA ALA A 182 38.03 -10.83 22.09
C ALA A 182 37.63 -9.73 23.09
N GLN A 183 37.13 -8.60 22.60
CA GLN A 183 36.79 -7.44 23.44
C GLN A 183 35.30 -7.31 23.73
N VAL A 184 34.41 -7.72 22.81
CA VAL A 184 32.97 -7.45 22.89
C VAL A 184 32.16 -8.67 22.46
N LEU A 185 31.14 -9.02 23.26
CA LEU A 185 30.06 -9.94 22.87
C LEU A 185 28.85 -9.16 22.39
N SER A 186 28.24 -9.63 21.31
CA SER A 186 26.97 -9.13 20.79
C SER A 186 25.87 -10.17 21.05
N PHE A 187 24.78 -9.72 21.67
CA PHE A 187 23.59 -10.49 21.96
C PHE A 187 22.46 -10.00 21.05
N SER A 188 21.89 -10.91 20.26
CA SER A 188 20.81 -10.59 19.33
C SER A 188 19.69 -11.62 19.42
N PHE A 189 18.45 -11.12 19.47
CA PHE A 189 17.25 -11.94 19.48
C PHE A 189 16.10 -11.18 18.83
N ILE A 190 15.22 -11.89 18.14
CA ILE A 190 14.11 -11.28 17.41
C ILE A 190 13.15 -10.60 18.39
N GLY A 191 12.81 -9.33 18.13
CA GLY A 191 11.94 -8.52 18.99
C GLY A 191 12.60 -7.93 20.23
N MET A 192 13.92 -8.08 20.37
CA MET A 192 14.70 -7.56 21.49
C MET A 192 15.81 -6.65 20.99
N LYS A 193 16.12 -5.60 21.75
CA LYS A 193 17.17 -4.65 21.39
C LYS A 193 18.53 -5.34 21.45
N ALA A 194 19.27 -5.32 20.33
CA ALA A 194 20.62 -5.86 20.28
C ALA A 194 21.51 -5.18 21.33
N GLN A 195 22.23 -5.98 22.12
CA GLN A 195 23.04 -5.50 23.23
C GLN A 195 24.49 -5.93 23.05
N GLU A 196 25.41 -4.97 23.20
CA GLU A 196 26.84 -5.22 23.16
C GLU A 196 27.42 -5.08 24.56
N ILE A 197 28.20 -6.07 24.98
CA ILE A 197 28.82 -6.10 26.30
C ILE A 197 30.31 -6.32 26.16
N VAL A 198 31.09 -5.44 26.80
CA VAL A 198 32.55 -5.56 26.85
C VAL A 198 32.93 -6.69 27.79
N ILE A 199 33.74 -7.63 27.31
CA ILE A 199 34.16 -8.84 28.03
C ILE A 199 35.10 -8.49 29.20
N GLY A 200 36.12 -7.67 28.94
CA GLY A 200 37.18 -7.35 29.90
C GLY A 200 37.80 -8.60 30.54
N ASN A 201 37.93 -8.61 31.87
CA ASN A 201 38.41 -9.75 32.64
C ASN A 201 37.31 -10.69 33.16
N GLN A 202 36.05 -10.49 32.76
CA GLN A 202 34.92 -11.27 33.27
C GLN A 202 34.87 -12.65 32.61
N THR A 203 34.57 -13.69 33.39
CA THR A 203 34.35 -15.08 32.92
C THR A 203 32.88 -15.48 32.93
N THR A 204 32.04 -14.67 33.58
CA THR A 204 30.58 -14.87 33.65
C THR A 204 29.86 -13.57 33.33
N ILE A 205 29.00 -13.57 32.31
CA ILE A 205 28.28 -12.38 31.83
C ILE A 205 26.79 -12.72 31.72
N ASN A 206 26.00 -12.18 32.65
CA ASN A 206 24.54 -12.29 32.59
C ASN A 206 23.94 -11.06 31.91
N VAL A 207 22.94 -11.28 31.06
CA VAL A 207 22.36 -10.23 30.22
C VAL A 207 20.86 -10.20 30.38
N THR A 208 20.32 -9.03 30.65
CA THR A 208 18.88 -8.77 30.59
C THR A 208 18.60 -8.01 29.30
N MET A 209 17.98 -8.67 28.33
CA MET A 209 17.60 -8.03 27.07
C MET A 209 16.29 -7.27 27.25
N ALA A 210 16.25 -6.03 26.76
CA ALA A 210 15.01 -5.24 26.72
C ALA A 210 14.27 -5.49 25.40
N ALA A 211 12.94 -5.55 25.46
CA ALA A 211 12.10 -5.61 24.27
C ALA A 211 12.35 -4.39 23.38
N GLU A 212 12.47 -4.61 22.07
CA GLU A 212 12.54 -3.53 21.09
C GLU A 212 11.12 -3.08 20.74
N ILE A 213 10.59 -2.12 21.50
CA ILE A 213 9.32 -1.46 21.17
C ILE A 213 9.62 -0.43 20.08
N THR A 214 9.45 -0.81 18.81
CA THR A 214 9.38 0.14 17.71
C THR A 214 8.05 0.89 17.76
N ASP A 215 7.95 1.88 18.64
CA ASP A 215 6.98 2.95 18.44
C ASP A 215 7.48 3.78 17.26
N LEU A 216 6.85 3.59 16.10
CA LEU A 216 7.02 4.49 14.96
C LEU A 216 6.61 5.89 15.43
N ASP A 217 7.59 6.78 15.62
CA ASP A 217 7.35 8.20 15.88
C ASP A 217 6.46 8.75 14.75
N GLU A 218 5.15 8.86 15.01
CA GLU A 218 4.23 9.38 14.01
C GLU A 218 4.52 10.87 13.82
N VAL A 219 5.14 11.18 12.68
CA VAL A 219 5.50 12.54 12.30
C VAL A 219 4.29 13.19 11.64
N VAL A 220 3.88 14.34 12.17
CA VAL A 220 2.75 15.12 11.69
C VAL A 220 3.26 16.37 10.97
N VAL A 221 2.64 16.71 9.84
CA VAL A 221 2.92 17.98 9.16
C VAL A 221 2.10 19.07 9.83
N VAL A 222 2.77 20.12 10.29
CA VAL A 222 2.15 21.30 10.90
C VAL A 222 2.72 22.54 10.23
N GLY A 223 1.86 23.30 9.55
CA GLY A 223 2.32 24.43 8.75
C GLY A 223 3.28 23.96 7.66
N TYR A 224 4.48 24.54 7.64
CA TYR A 224 5.55 24.24 6.68
C TYR A 224 6.57 23.22 7.20
N GLY A 225 6.38 22.65 8.40
CA GLY A 225 7.34 21.76 9.04
C GLY A 225 6.74 20.43 9.46
N THR A 226 7.62 19.49 9.80
CA THR A 226 7.24 18.20 10.40
C THR A 226 7.57 18.22 11.89
N GLN A 227 6.62 17.84 12.74
CA GLN A 227 6.81 17.71 14.18
C GLN A 227 6.33 16.35 14.66
N LYS A 228 6.96 15.81 15.71
CA LYS A 228 6.42 14.63 16.40
C LYS A 228 5.04 14.94 16.94
N ARG A 229 4.08 14.02 16.77
CA ARG A 229 2.70 14.20 17.23
C ARG A 229 2.60 14.69 18.68
N ALA A 230 3.43 14.14 19.58
CA ALA A 230 3.44 14.50 21.00
C ALA A 230 3.82 15.97 21.29
N ASN A 231 4.52 16.62 20.36
CA ASN A 231 5.04 17.98 20.54
C ASN A 231 4.12 19.04 19.92
N VAL A 232 3.05 18.64 19.23
CA VAL A 232 2.14 19.56 18.56
C VAL A 232 1.19 20.18 19.58
N VAL A 233 1.27 21.49 19.76
CA VAL A 233 0.30 22.25 20.56
C VAL A 233 -0.97 22.47 19.74
N GLY A 234 -2.08 21.88 20.20
CA GLY A 234 -3.41 22.04 19.61
C GLY A 234 -4.01 20.74 19.05
N ALA A 235 -5.25 20.82 18.58
CA ALA A 235 -5.97 19.66 18.06
C ALA A 235 -5.59 19.40 16.59
N VAL A 236 -4.70 18.43 16.38
CA VAL A 236 -4.35 17.90 15.06
C VAL A 236 -4.79 16.45 14.93
N THR A 237 -5.44 16.12 13.82
CA THR A 237 -5.84 14.75 13.50
C THR A 237 -5.16 14.33 12.21
N THR A 238 -4.44 13.22 12.25
CA THR A 238 -3.69 12.69 11.10
C THR A 238 -4.22 11.33 10.70
N VAL A 239 -4.28 11.08 9.40
CA VAL A 239 -4.57 9.80 8.78
C VAL A 239 -3.40 9.45 7.87
N SER A 240 -2.89 8.22 8.00
CA SER A 240 -1.82 7.72 7.15
C SER A 240 -2.32 7.43 5.74
N GLY A 241 -1.45 7.62 4.75
CA GLY A 241 -1.74 7.33 3.34
C GLY A 241 -2.11 5.87 3.09
N GLU A 242 -1.57 4.94 3.87
CA GLU A 242 -1.93 3.51 3.79
C GLU A 242 -3.42 3.29 4.06
N LYS A 243 -3.95 3.91 5.11
CA LYS A 243 -5.39 3.84 5.45
C LYS A 243 -6.25 4.47 4.36
N LEU A 244 -5.79 5.56 3.74
CA LEU A 244 -6.51 6.19 2.63
C LEU A 244 -6.50 5.35 1.36
N SER A 245 -5.36 4.72 1.03
CA SER A 245 -5.21 3.87 -0.14
C SER A 245 -5.94 2.53 -0.03
N ALA A 246 -6.17 2.05 1.20
CA ALA A 246 -6.94 0.84 1.47
C ALA A 246 -8.45 1.04 1.21
N ILE A 247 -8.92 2.29 1.20
CA ILE A 247 -10.32 2.62 0.92
C ILE A 247 -10.47 2.73 -0.60
N PRO A 248 -11.38 1.96 -1.23
CA PRO A 248 -11.63 2.01 -2.66
C PRO A 248 -12.47 3.26 -3.03
N ALA A 249 -11.98 4.45 -2.67
CA ALA A 249 -12.61 5.72 -2.97
C ALA A 249 -11.96 6.38 -4.19
N MET A 250 -12.77 7.01 -5.03
CA MET A 250 -12.32 7.65 -6.27
C MET A 250 -11.50 8.93 -6.04
N ASN A 251 -11.74 9.61 -4.91
CA ASN A 251 -11.09 10.85 -4.52
C ASN A 251 -10.71 10.79 -3.04
N VAL A 252 -9.65 11.54 -2.67
CA VAL A 252 -9.17 11.63 -1.28
C VAL A 252 -10.27 12.13 -0.34
N SER A 253 -11.08 13.07 -0.81
CA SER A 253 -12.22 13.66 -0.09
C SER A 253 -13.28 12.65 0.36
N ASN A 254 -13.49 11.58 -0.43
CA ASN A 254 -14.38 10.49 -0.06
C ASN A 254 -13.66 9.46 0.83
N ALA A 255 -12.36 9.24 0.62
CA ALA A 255 -11.55 8.34 1.44
C ALA A 255 -11.45 8.80 2.91
N ILE A 256 -11.54 10.11 3.17
CA ILE A 256 -11.47 10.64 4.53
C ILE A 256 -12.81 10.58 5.29
N SER A 257 -13.91 10.29 4.61
CA SER A 257 -15.25 10.23 5.21
C SER A 257 -15.28 9.23 6.36
N GLY A 258 -15.67 9.69 7.57
CA GLY A 258 -15.75 8.84 8.76
C GLY A 258 -14.42 8.52 9.45
N HIS A 259 -13.28 8.84 8.83
CA HIS A 259 -11.94 8.59 9.40
C HIS A 259 -11.34 9.79 10.14
N LEU A 260 -11.99 10.95 10.06
CA LEU A 260 -11.52 12.20 10.64
C LEU A 260 -12.46 12.70 11.74
N ALA A 261 -12.03 12.53 13.00
CA ALA A 261 -12.78 13.02 14.16
C ALA A 261 -13.03 14.54 14.07
N GLY A 262 -14.24 14.99 14.40
CA GLY A 262 -14.58 16.42 14.40
C GLY A 262 -14.57 17.06 13.01
N SER A 263 -14.72 16.26 11.95
CA SER A 263 -15.02 16.74 10.60
C SER A 263 -16.32 16.10 10.12
N THR A 264 -17.05 16.81 9.28
CA THR A 264 -18.27 16.32 8.63
C THR A 264 -18.06 16.42 7.13
N VAL A 265 -18.20 15.29 6.44
CA VAL A 265 -18.08 15.19 4.99
C VAL A 265 -19.48 14.90 4.45
N ILE A 266 -20.01 15.80 3.63
CA ILE A 266 -21.37 15.71 3.08
C ILE A 266 -21.26 15.61 1.56
N GLN A 267 -21.54 14.44 1.00
CA GLN A 267 -21.65 14.25 -0.44
C GLN A 267 -23.09 14.52 -0.87
N GLN A 268 -23.28 15.56 -1.69
CA GLN A 268 -24.60 15.96 -2.18
C GLN A 268 -24.95 15.33 -3.53
N THR A 269 -23.96 14.91 -4.30
CA THR A 269 -24.12 14.34 -5.64
C THR A 269 -23.28 13.10 -5.81
N GLY A 270 -23.83 12.11 -6.52
CA GLY A 270 -23.14 10.92 -7.02
C GLY A 270 -22.75 11.04 -8.49
N GLU A 271 -22.76 12.24 -9.06
CA GLU A 271 -22.43 12.45 -10.47
C GLU A 271 -20.92 12.30 -10.73
N PRO A 272 -20.52 11.43 -11.68
CA PRO A 272 -19.11 11.26 -12.04
C PRO A 272 -18.43 12.58 -12.41
N GLY A 273 -17.30 12.87 -11.76
CA GLY A 273 -16.53 14.10 -11.97
C GLY A 273 -17.09 15.36 -11.29
N GLN A 274 -18.26 15.28 -10.62
CA GLN A 274 -18.81 16.32 -9.73
C GLN A 274 -18.97 15.82 -8.29
N MET A 275 -18.41 14.67 -7.95
CA MET A 275 -18.47 14.03 -6.62
C MET A 275 -17.59 14.69 -5.53
N SER A 276 -17.32 15.99 -5.60
CA SER A 276 -16.57 16.71 -4.56
C SER A 276 -17.45 16.90 -3.32
N PRO A 277 -17.19 16.20 -2.20
CA PRO A 277 -18.02 16.33 -1.02
C PRO A 277 -17.69 17.64 -0.30
N ARG A 278 -18.69 18.19 0.39
CA ARG A 278 -18.50 19.35 1.25
C ARG A 278 -17.83 18.90 2.55
N ILE A 279 -16.64 19.42 2.82
CA ILE A 279 -15.90 19.13 4.06
C ILE A 279 -16.08 20.30 5.03
N LEU A 280 -16.48 20.00 6.26
CA LEU A 280 -16.66 20.95 7.34
C LEU A 280 -15.81 20.51 8.53
N VAL A 281 -14.88 21.35 8.98
CA VAL A 281 -14.07 21.07 10.18
C VAL A 281 -14.76 21.74 11.37
N ARG A 282 -15.16 20.95 12.37
CA ARG A 282 -15.97 21.37 13.53
C ARG A 282 -17.34 21.96 13.18
N GLY A 283 -17.94 21.44 12.11
CA GLY A 283 -19.25 21.89 11.67
C GLY A 283 -19.20 23.26 10.99
N ARG A 284 -20.30 23.99 11.03
CA ARG A 284 -20.44 25.27 10.35
C ARG A 284 -19.96 26.41 11.25
N THR A 285 -18.98 27.15 10.77
CA THR A 285 -18.38 28.32 11.45
C THR A 285 -19.05 29.64 11.08
N THR A 286 -19.73 29.72 9.93
CA THR A 286 -20.39 30.94 9.44
C THR A 286 -21.84 30.67 9.02
N LEU A 287 -22.70 31.67 9.25
CA LEU A 287 -24.11 31.64 8.87
C LEU A 287 -24.34 32.09 7.42
N GLY A 288 -23.44 32.91 6.86
CA GLY A 288 -23.48 33.41 5.48
C GLY A 288 -22.58 32.60 4.54
N GLY A 289 -23.14 31.66 3.80
CA GLY A 289 -22.36 30.85 2.84
C GLY A 289 -22.99 29.51 2.43
N ASP A 290 -24.28 29.32 2.65
CA ASP A 290 -24.94 28.01 2.50
C ASP A 290 -25.80 27.86 1.23
N SER A 291 -25.65 28.79 0.28
CA SER A 291 -26.15 28.56 -1.07
C SER A 291 -25.03 27.89 -1.87
N GLN A 292 -25.34 26.99 -2.81
CA GLN A 292 -24.36 26.29 -3.64
C GLN A 292 -23.32 27.23 -4.28
N SER A 293 -23.67 28.51 -4.49
CA SER A 293 -22.78 29.56 -5.01
C SER A 293 -21.73 30.12 -4.02
N ASN A 294 -21.80 29.82 -2.71
CA ASN A 294 -20.94 30.39 -1.66
C ASN A 294 -20.31 29.34 -0.72
N ALA A 295 -20.23 28.08 -1.17
CA ALA A 295 -19.65 26.98 -0.38
C ALA A 295 -18.18 27.21 0.04
N SER A 296 -17.51 28.16 -0.59
CA SER A 296 -16.16 28.65 -0.28
C SER A 296 -16.02 29.33 1.09
N ASN A 297 -17.10 29.84 1.68
CA ASN A 297 -17.02 30.58 2.96
C ASN A 297 -16.90 29.70 4.21
N THR A 298 -17.28 28.43 4.12
CA THR A 298 -17.19 27.47 5.24
C THR A 298 -16.25 26.30 4.98
N ALA A 299 -15.72 26.18 3.75
CA ALA A 299 -14.75 25.14 3.42
C ALA A 299 -13.40 25.41 4.14
N PRO A 300 -12.71 24.35 4.60
CA PRO A 300 -11.36 24.49 5.14
C PRO A 300 -10.37 24.80 4.01
N LEU A 301 -9.25 25.43 4.37
CA LEU A 301 -8.15 25.63 3.42
C LEU A 301 -7.46 24.29 3.16
N VAL A 302 -7.35 23.90 1.89
CA VAL A 302 -6.57 22.72 1.49
C VAL A 302 -5.17 23.19 1.07
N VAL A 303 -4.15 22.55 1.65
CA VAL A 303 -2.74 22.80 1.39
C VAL A 303 -2.11 21.48 0.98
N ILE A 304 -1.53 21.46 -0.21
CA ILE A 304 -0.90 20.27 -0.81
C ILE A 304 0.58 20.57 -0.95
N ASP A 305 1.42 19.81 -0.25
CA ASP A 305 2.89 19.97 -0.27
C ASP A 305 3.35 21.43 -0.04
N GLY A 306 2.63 22.15 0.83
CA GLY A 306 2.91 23.54 1.17
C GLY A 306 2.27 24.59 0.26
N VAL A 307 1.60 24.19 -0.83
CA VAL A 307 0.90 25.10 -1.74
C VAL A 307 -0.59 25.20 -1.35
N PRO A 308 -1.08 26.37 -0.90
CA PRO A 308 -2.48 26.55 -0.51
C PRO A 308 -3.42 26.73 -1.72
N GLY A 309 -4.71 26.45 -1.53
CA GLY A 309 -5.77 26.80 -2.49
C GLY A 309 -5.99 25.79 -3.62
N ARG A 310 -5.48 24.57 -3.45
CA ARG A 310 -5.66 23.47 -4.41
C ARG A 310 -6.88 22.61 -4.06
N SER A 311 -7.49 21.97 -5.04
CA SER A 311 -8.58 21.02 -4.76
C SER A 311 -8.04 19.69 -4.24
N ILE A 312 -8.65 19.15 -3.19
CA ILE A 312 -8.36 17.82 -2.65
C ILE A 312 -8.66 16.69 -3.66
N ASP A 313 -9.55 16.92 -4.62
CA ASP A 313 -9.98 15.92 -5.61
C ASP A 313 -9.02 15.77 -6.80
N GLU A 314 -8.04 16.67 -6.92
CA GLU A 314 -6.99 16.59 -7.94
C GLU A 314 -5.96 15.50 -7.66
N ILE A 315 -5.89 15.01 -6.41
CA ILE A 315 -4.90 14.05 -5.96
C ILE A 315 -5.48 12.64 -5.95
N ASP A 316 -4.69 11.66 -6.40
CA ASP A 316 -5.01 10.26 -6.20
C ASP A 316 -4.69 9.85 -4.74
N PRO A 317 -5.61 9.19 -4.01
CA PRO A 317 -5.36 8.66 -2.67
C PRO A 317 -4.06 7.85 -2.53
N ASN A 318 -3.62 7.18 -3.60
CA ASN A 318 -2.38 6.41 -3.61
C ASN A 318 -1.12 7.26 -3.58
N ASP A 319 -1.20 8.51 -4.01
CA ASP A 319 -0.08 9.45 -3.99
C ASP A 319 0.03 10.17 -2.64
N VAL A 320 -0.95 10.01 -1.74
CA VAL A 320 -0.96 10.62 -0.40
C VAL A 320 -0.07 9.81 0.55
N GLU A 321 0.89 10.49 1.19
CA GLU A 321 1.70 9.94 2.29
C GLU A 321 0.97 10.09 3.62
N SER A 322 0.44 11.29 3.87
CA SER A 322 -0.34 11.59 5.06
C SER A 322 -1.29 12.75 4.82
N LEU A 323 -2.40 12.73 5.57
CA LEU A 323 -3.38 13.80 5.61
C LEU A 323 -3.58 14.25 7.04
N SER A 324 -3.34 15.52 7.32
CA SER A 324 -3.46 16.13 8.64
C SER A 324 -4.46 17.27 8.62
N ILE A 325 -5.39 17.30 9.58
CA ILE A 325 -6.31 18.41 9.78
C ILE A 325 -5.93 19.22 11.01
N LEU A 326 -5.73 20.51 10.81
CA LEU A 326 -5.53 21.53 11.84
C LEU A 326 -6.87 22.21 12.14
N LYS A 327 -7.30 22.22 13.42
CA LYS A 327 -8.65 22.68 13.82
C LYS A 327 -8.68 23.96 14.67
N ASP A 328 -7.55 24.36 15.26
CA ASP A 328 -7.44 25.38 16.31
C ASP A 328 -6.28 26.34 16.05
N ALA A 329 -5.59 26.82 17.10
CA ALA A 329 -4.36 27.60 17.07
C ALA A 329 -3.31 27.04 16.10
N SER A 330 -3.25 25.73 15.87
CA SER A 330 -2.35 25.12 14.89
C SER A 330 -2.63 25.58 13.45
N ALA A 331 -3.88 25.93 13.12
CA ALA A 331 -4.29 26.47 11.82
C ALA A 331 -3.97 27.97 11.65
N ALA A 332 -3.69 28.69 12.74
CA ALA A 332 -3.44 30.13 12.72
C ALA A 332 -2.19 30.53 11.89
N ILE A 333 -1.27 29.59 11.66
CA ILE A 333 -0.11 29.79 10.78
C ILE A 333 -0.54 30.16 9.36
N TYR A 334 -1.71 29.68 8.92
CA TYR A 334 -2.28 29.98 7.60
C TYR A 334 -3.18 31.24 7.60
N GLY A 335 -3.20 32.00 8.70
CA GLY A 335 -3.91 33.27 8.81
C GLY A 335 -5.44 33.14 8.71
N ALA A 336 -6.08 34.18 8.19
CA ALA A 336 -7.54 34.26 8.08
C ALA A 336 -8.16 33.12 7.25
N SER A 337 -7.44 32.59 6.26
CA SER A 337 -7.88 31.45 5.44
C SER A 337 -7.94 30.14 6.23
N GLY A 338 -7.25 30.04 7.37
CA GLY A 338 -7.30 28.89 8.27
C GLY A 338 -8.42 28.94 9.30
N ALA A 339 -9.29 29.95 9.29
CA ALA A 339 -10.36 30.12 10.28
C ALA A 339 -11.38 28.96 10.31
N ASN A 340 -11.58 28.30 9.16
CA ASN A 340 -12.44 27.12 9.02
C ASN A 340 -11.67 25.80 9.18
N GLY A 341 -10.43 25.85 9.67
CA GLY A 341 -9.50 24.72 9.69
C GLY A 341 -8.68 24.59 8.41
N VAL A 342 -7.61 23.80 8.48
CA VAL A 342 -6.68 23.56 7.38
C VAL A 342 -6.48 22.07 7.19
N ILE A 343 -6.61 21.59 5.95
CA ILE A 343 -6.29 20.22 5.55
C ILE A 343 -4.92 20.25 4.87
N LEU A 344 -3.94 19.64 5.53
CA LEU A 344 -2.59 19.44 5.02
C LEU A 344 -2.50 18.06 4.39
N ILE A 345 -2.09 18.03 3.13
CA ILE A 345 -1.83 16.80 2.39
C ILE A 345 -0.35 16.80 2.05
N LYS A 346 0.34 15.74 2.49
CA LYS A 346 1.71 15.46 2.08
C LYS A 346 1.70 14.33 1.08
N THR A 347 2.34 14.52 -0.07
CA THR A 347 2.44 13.46 -1.07
C THR A 347 3.70 12.62 -0.89
N LYS A 348 3.60 11.38 -1.37
CA LYS A 348 4.68 10.39 -1.28
C LYS A 348 5.94 10.93 -1.94
N SER A 349 7.05 10.64 -1.29
CA SER A 349 8.39 11.01 -1.73
C SER A 349 9.21 9.75 -1.98
N GLY A 350 10.29 9.86 -2.76
CA GLY A 350 11.15 8.71 -3.05
C GLY A 350 11.78 8.14 -1.78
N GLN A 351 11.91 6.82 -1.71
CA GLN A 351 12.64 6.14 -0.64
C GLN A 351 14.06 5.79 -1.11
N GLU A 352 15.04 5.83 -0.20
CA GLU A 352 16.37 5.34 -0.54
C GLU A 352 16.35 3.83 -0.79
N GLY A 353 17.15 3.39 -1.74
CA GLY A 353 17.28 1.98 -2.11
C GLY A 353 16.96 1.71 -3.58
N LYS A 354 16.80 0.42 -3.87
CA LYS A 354 16.53 -0.07 -5.23
C LYS A 354 15.21 0.53 -5.75
N PRO A 355 15.12 0.82 -7.06
CA PRO A 355 13.87 1.26 -7.67
C PRO A 355 12.73 0.27 -7.40
N ARG A 356 11.58 0.79 -6.96
CA ARG A 356 10.36 0.05 -6.70
C ARG A 356 9.29 0.50 -7.68
N LEU A 357 8.85 -0.43 -8.51
CA LEU A 357 7.70 -0.24 -9.39
C LEU A 357 6.48 -0.90 -8.75
N ASN A 358 5.42 -0.13 -8.53
CA ASN A 358 4.13 -0.63 -8.07
C ASN A 358 3.06 -0.33 -9.13
N TYR A 359 2.26 -1.34 -9.43
CA TYR A 359 1.10 -1.20 -10.30
C TYR A 359 -0.14 -1.67 -9.55
N GLN A 360 -1.14 -0.80 -9.50
CA GLN A 360 -2.42 -1.08 -8.87
C GLN A 360 -3.53 -0.96 -9.91
N PHE A 361 -4.38 -1.98 -9.92
CA PHE A 361 -5.57 -2.03 -10.74
C PHE A 361 -6.78 -2.22 -9.85
N PHE A 362 -7.79 -1.38 -10.03
CA PHE A 362 -9.06 -1.47 -9.33
C PHE A 362 -10.20 -1.40 -10.33
N THR A 363 -11.19 -2.26 -10.15
CA THR A 363 -12.45 -2.23 -10.89
C THR A 363 -13.59 -2.44 -9.91
N GLY A 364 -14.66 -1.66 -10.06
CA GLY A 364 -15.84 -1.74 -9.23
C GLY A 364 -17.11 -1.73 -10.07
N MET A 365 -18.12 -2.45 -9.61
CA MET A 365 -19.49 -2.35 -10.11
C MET A 365 -20.32 -1.58 -9.08
N MET A 366 -21.02 -0.55 -9.52
CA MET A 366 -21.84 0.30 -8.65
C MET A 366 -23.31 0.10 -8.98
N THR A 367 -24.13 -0.11 -7.95
CA THR A 367 -25.59 -0.18 -8.06
C THR A 367 -26.23 0.93 -7.24
N PRO A 368 -27.34 1.52 -7.68
CA PRO A 368 -28.13 2.39 -6.82
C PRO A 368 -28.58 1.66 -5.55
N THR A 369 -28.40 2.28 -4.38
CA THR A 369 -28.76 1.68 -3.08
C THR A 369 -30.26 1.75 -2.80
N VAL A 370 -30.89 2.87 -3.15
CA VAL A 370 -32.31 3.13 -2.95
C VAL A 370 -32.84 3.82 -4.20
N ILE A 371 -33.85 3.22 -4.81
CA ILE A 371 -34.65 3.84 -5.87
C ILE A 371 -36.05 4.04 -5.28
N PRO A 372 -36.63 5.24 -5.36
CA PRO A 372 -37.99 5.46 -4.86
C PRO A 372 -38.98 4.51 -5.53
N GLU A 373 -39.82 3.87 -4.72
CA GLU A 373 -40.98 3.13 -5.24
C GLU A 373 -42.01 4.15 -5.73
N VAL A 374 -42.34 4.08 -7.02
CA VAL A 374 -43.39 4.89 -7.64
C VAL A 374 -44.60 4.01 -7.93
N THR A 375 -45.79 4.61 -7.84
CA THR A 375 -47.03 3.94 -8.18
C THR A 375 -47.06 3.59 -9.66
N ASP A 376 -47.56 2.42 -10.00
CA ASP A 376 -47.85 2.07 -11.39
C ASP A 376 -49.06 2.88 -11.92
N ALA A 377 -49.28 2.84 -13.23
CA ALA A 377 -50.37 3.62 -13.86
C ALA A 377 -51.77 3.23 -13.35
N ALA A 378 -51.99 1.96 -13.02
CA ALA A 378 -53.28 1.44 -12.57
C ALA A 378 -53.56 1.82 -11.10
N GLU A 379 -52.56 1.73 -10.23
CA GLU A 379 -52.59 2.20 -8.85
C GLU A 379 -52.84 3.71 -8.80
N TYR A 380 -52.15 4.49 -9.65
CA TYR A 380 -52.37 5.92 -9.75
C TYR A 380 -53.81 6.25 -10.21
N ALA A 381 -54.32 5.55 -11.23
CA ALA A 381 -55.68 5.73 -11.72
C ALA A 381 -56.74 5.34 -10.68
N THR A 382 -56.47 4.30 -9.88
CA THR A 382 -57.32 3.85 -8.76
C THR A 382 -57.34 4.88 -7.65
N MET A 383 -56.16 5.32 -7.18
CA MET A 383 -56.02 6.34 -6.14
C MET A 383 -56.70 7.66 -6.55
N LEU A 384 -56.53 8.10 -7.80
CA LEU A 384 -57.20 9.29 -8.32
C LEU A 384 -58.73 9.12 -8.35
N SER A 385 -59.20 7.93 -8.75
CA SER A 385 -60.63 7.60 -8.77
C SER A 385 -61.23 7.62 -7.37
N GLU A 386 -60.59 6.99 -6.38
CA GLU A 386 -61.02 6.99 -4.98
C GLU A 386 -61.09 8.42 -4.42
N TYR A 387 -60.06 9.24 -4.68
CA TYR A 387 -60.04 10.64 -4.31
C TYR A 387 -61.19 11.45 -4.93
N GLN A 388 -61.48 11.23 -6.22
CA GLN A 388 -62.57 11.93 -6.91
C GLN A 388 -63.94 11.53 -6.37
N VAL A 389 -64.15 10.24 -6.12
CA VAL A 389 -65.38 9.71 -5.50
C VAL A 389 -65.58 10.29 -4.10
N ALA A 390 -64.53 10.33 -3.29
CA ALA A 390 -64.58 10.92 -1.95
C ALA A 390 -64.93 12.43 -1.96
N GLN A 391 -64.57 13.15 -3.03
CA GLN A 391 -64.95 14.55 -3.23
C GLN A 391 -66.27 14.77 -3.97
N GLY A 392 -66.99 13.70 -4.35
CA GLY A 392 -68.21 13.79 -5.16
C GLY A 392 -67.98 14.29 -6.59
N LYS A 393 -66.75 14.19 -7.10
CA LYS A 393 -66.39 14.52 -8.49
C LYS A 393 -66.58 13.29 -9.39
N THR A 394 -66.89 13.53 -10.66
CA THR A 394 -66.89 12.47 -11.67
C THR A 394 -65.49 11.91 -11.84
N ARG A 395 -65.39 10.56 -11.91
CA ARG A 395 -64.12 9.86 -12.11
C ARG A 395 -63.53 10.20 -13.48
N ARG A 396 -62.22 10.41 -13.54
CA ARG A 396 -61.46 10.62 -14.78
C ARG A 396 -61.23 9.31 -15.54
N TYR A 397 -61.02 8.21 -14.81
CA TYR A 397 -60.78 6.88 -15.36
C TYR A 397 -61.92 5.94 -14.95
N THR A 398 -62.40 5.16 -15.91
CA THR A 398 -63.39 4.11 -15.68
C THR A 398 -62.72 2.85 -15.11
N ASP A 399 -63.52 1.91 -14.58
CA ASP A 399 -62.96 0.63 -14.11
C ASP A 399 -62.31 -0.18 -15.24
N ASN A 400 -62.86 -0.07 -16.46
CA ASN A 400 -62.28 -0.66 -17.65
C ASN A 400 -60.93 -0.03 -18.00
N ASP A 401 -60.78 1.30 -17.85
CA ASP A 401 -59.48 1.97 -18.05
C ASP A 401 -58.42 1.47 -17.06
N ILE A 402 -58.79 1.29 -15.79
CA ILE A 402 -57.88 0.77 -14.76
C ILE A 402 -57.46 -0.67 -15.10
N GLU A 403 -58.38 -1.50 -15.58
CA GLU A 403 -58.06 -2.86 -16.04
C GLU A 403 -57.16 -2.87 -17.28
N LEU A 404 -57.35 -1.92 -18.21
CA LEU A 404 -56.46 -1.75 -19.37
C LEU A 404 -55.04 -1.34 -18.95
N PHE A 405 -54.89 -0.39 -18.01
CA PHE A 405 -53.58 -0.04 -17.44
C PHE A 405 -52.88 -1.23 -16.76
N LYS A 406 -53.66 -2.08 -16.07
CA LYS A 406 -53.13 -3.23 -15.33
C LYS A 406 -52.77 -4.40 -16.25
N SER A 407 -53.57 -4.63 -17.28
CA SER A 407 -53.39 -5.75 -18.21
C SER A 407 -52.35 -5.46 -19.29
N GLY A 408 -52.10 -4.19 -19.62
CA GLY A 408 -51.15 -3.78 -20.66
C GLY A 408 -51.59 -4.17 -22.07
N VAL A 409 -52.87 -4.45 -22.29
CA VAL A 409 -53.43 -4.86 -23.59
C VAL A 409 -53.42 -3.69 -24.59
N ASP A 410 -53.59 -2.46 -24.11
CA ASP A 410 -53.47 -1.24 -24.92
C ASP A 410 -52.41 -0.27 -24.36
N PRO A 411 -51.11 -0.49 -24.66
CA PRO A 411 -50.06 0.39 -24.18
C PRO A 411 -50.04 1.79 -24.82
N TRP A 412 -50.80 2.03 -25.90
CA TRP A 412 -50.79 3.30 -26.61
C TRP A 412 -51.73 4.32 -25.94
N GLU A 413 -52.93 3.88 -25.57
CA GLU A 413 -53.88 4.72 -24.84
C GLU A 413 -53.70 4.61 -23.31
N HIS A 414 -53.27 3.43 -22.82
CA HIS A 414 -53.13 3.13 -21.39
C HIS A 414 -51.72 2.64 -21.03
N PRO A 415 -50.67 3.47 -21.23
CA PRO A 415 -49.29 3.09 -20.95
C PRO A 415 -49.04 2.88 -19.46
N ASN A 416 -48.26 1.84 -19.14
CA ASN A 416 -47.71 1.59 -17.81
C ASN A 416 -46.20 1.37 -17.92
N THR A 417 -45.46 2.48 -18.08
CA THR A 417 -44.01 2.46 -18.35
C THR A 417 -43.20 2.59 -17.06
N ASP A 418 -42.22 1.69 -16.87
CA ASP A 418 -41.20 1.82 -15.82
C ASP A 418 -40.12 2.82 -16.23
N TRP A 419 -40.38 4.11 -15.98
CA TRP A 419 -39.44 5.18 -16.29
C TRP A 419 -38.10 5.06 -15.56
N TYR A 420 -38.11 4.57 -14.31
CA TYR A 420 -36.87 4.40 -13.54
C TYR A 420 -36.04 3.26 -14.09
N GLY A 421 -36.67 2.12 -14.38
CA GLY A 421 -36.02 0.98 -15.02
C GLY A 421 -35.47 1.33 -16.40
N ASP A 422 -36.13 2.20 -17.17
CA ASP A 422 -35.66 2.63 -18.50
C ASP A 422 -34.57 3.70 -18.46
N LEU A 423 -34.56 4.54 -17.42
CA LEU A 423 -33.58 5.63 -17.26
C LEU A 423 -32.30 5.16 -16.56
N ILE A 424 -32.39 4.35 -15.51
CA ILE A 424 -31.28 4.00 -14.61
C ILE A 424 -30.68 2.63 -14.98
N GLU A 425 -29.35 2.56 -15.06
CA GLU A 425 -28.62 1.31 -15.22
C GLU A 425 -28.68 0.50 -13.93
N LYS A 426 -28.82 -0.81 -14.06
CA LYS A 426 -28.77 -1.73 -12.91
C LYS A 426 -27.39 -1.73 -12.25
N TRP A 427 -26.34 -1.54 -13.04
CA TRP A 427 -24.97 -1.45 -12.55
C TRP A 427 -24.13 -0.60 -13.52
N THR A 428 -23.22 0.20 -12.97
CA THR A 428 -22.19 0.91 -13.75
C THR A 428 -20.81 0.43 -13.34
N ASN A 429 -19.82 0.66 -14.21
CA ASN A 429 -18.44 0.28 -13.92
C ASN A 429 -17.59 1.52 -13.60
N THR A 430 -16.70 1.33 -12.63
CA THR A 430 -15.61 2.27 -12.35
C THR A 430 -14.30 1.53 -12.43
N THR A 431 -13.27 2.18 -12.98
CA THR A 431 -11.96 1.55 -13.17
C THR A 431 -10.84 2.54 -12.89
N ARG A 432 -9.80 2.06 -12.21
CA ARG A 432 -8.63 2.86 -11.85
C ARG A 432 -7.36 2.07 -12.07
N HIS A 433 -6.38 2.74 -12.65
CA HIS A 433 -5.02 2.27 -12.85
C HIS A 433 -4.09 3.26 -12.20
N ASN A 434 -3.13 2.77 -11.42
CA ASN A 434 -2.12 3.60 -10.81
C ASN A 434 -0.76 2.92 -10.93
N VAL A 435 0.20 3.60 -11.52
CA VAL A 435 1.58 3.15 -11.67
C VAL A 435 2.45 4.12 -10.89
N THR A 436 3.18 3.62 -9.90
CA THR A 436 4.13 4.43 -9.14
C THR A 436 5.52 3.83 -9.25
N LEU A 437 6.51 4.67 -9.47
CA LEU A 437 7.92 4.32 -9.48
C LEU A 437 8.63 5.21 -8.47
N ASP A 438 9.24 4.60 -7.48
CA ASP A 438 9.99 5.32 -6.44
C ASP A 438 11.37 4.69 -6.23
N GLY A 439 12.32 5.50 -5.79
CA GLY A 439 13.66 5.01 -5.47
C GLY A 439 14.61 6.15 -5.13
N GLY A 440 15.84 5.78 -4.79
CA GLY A 440 16.83 6.77 -4.42
C GLY A 440 18.21 6.17 -4.22
N ALA A 441 19.23 6.91 -4.64
CA ALA A 441 20.62 6.52 -4.50
C ALA A 441 21.46 7.74 -4.15
N HIS A 442 22.44 7.56 -3.26
CA HIS A 442 23.39 8.60 -2.85
C HIS A 442 22.69 9.90 -2.38
N GLY A 443 21.62 9.76 -1.61
CA GLY A 443 20.82 10.88 -1.09
C GLY A 443 19.87 11.54 -2.11
N MET A 444 19.96 11.22 -3.40
CA MET A 444 18.95 11.61 -4.39
C MET A 444 17.73 10.71 -4.25
N ARG A 445 16.54 11.29 -4.21
CA ARG A 445 15.26 10.58 -4.08
C ARG A 445 14.32 11.03 -5.19
N TYR A 446 13.68 10.07 -5.85
CA TYR A 446 12.71 10.35 -6.90
C TYR A 446 11.43 9.55 -6.69
N TYR A 447 10.32 10.15 -7.10
CA TYR A 447 9.00 9.56 -7.09
C TYR A 447 8.28 10.00 -8.36
N VAL A 448 7.73 9.04 -9.10
CA VAL A 448 6.93 9.27 -10.29
C VAL A 448 5.63 8.49 -10.14
N SER A 449 4.50 9.16 -10.35
CA SER A 449 3.18 8.53 -10.35
C SER A 449 2.42 8.89 -11.60
N PHE A 450 1.78 7.88 -12.19
CA PHE A 450 0.82 8.01 -13.25
C PHE A 450 -0.46 7.31 -12.83
N GLY A 451 -1.57 8.05 -12.82
CA GLY A 451 -2.88 7.48 -12.59
C GLY A 451 -3.84 7.75 -13.75
N TYR A 452 -4.76 6.82 -13.92
CA TYR A 452 -5.88 6.93 -14.82
C TYR A 452 -7.12 6.39 -14.11
N LYS A 453 -8.19 7.18 -14.10
CA LYS A 453 -9.49 6.74 -13.60
C LYS A 453 -10.60 7.08 -14.57
N THR A 454 -11.57 6.18 -14.66
CA THR A 454 -12.79 6.35 -15.44
C THR A 454 -13.98 5.99 -14.59
N ASP A 455 -15.05 6.77 -14.75
CA ASP A 455 -16.26 6.62 -13.97
C ASP A 455 -17.48 6.90 -14.86
N ASP A 456 -18.41 5.95 -14.89
CA ASP A 456 -19.60 5.96 -15.73
C ASP A 456 -20.84 6.30 -14.90
N ALA A 457 -21.71 7.14 -15.46
CA ALA A 457 -22.91 7.59 -14.79
C ALA A 457 -24.01 6.51 -14.79
N ILE A 458 -24.85 6.52 -13.76
CA ILE A 458 -25.92 5.54 -13.53
C ILE A 458 -27.08 5.56 -14.55
N TYR A 459 -26.99 6.29 -15.66
CA TYR A 459 -28.11 6.39 -16.63
C TYR A 459 -27.85 5.55 -17.90
N LYS A 460 -28.84 4.77 -18.34
CA LYS A 460 -28.74 3.83 -19.49
C LYS A 460 -28.37 4.51 -20.81
N ALA A 461 -28.90 5.71 -21.03
CA ALA A 461 -28.65 6.51 -22.22
C ALA A 461 -27.77 7.72 -21.91
N SER A 462 -26.85 7.59 -20.93
CA SER A 462 -26.06 8.74 -20.47
C SER A 462 -25.02 9.20 -21.48
N SER A 463 -24.95 10.52 -21.66
CA SER A 463 -23.78 11.19 -22.23
C SER A 463 -22.74 11.55 -21.16
N THR A 464 -23.01 11.30 -19.87
CA THR A 464 -22.10 11.67 -18.78
C THR A 464 -21.01 10.64 -18.60
N LYS A 465 -19.77 11.04 -18.89
CA LYS A 465 -18.57 10.21 -18.71
C LYS A 465 -17.47 11.03 -18.08
N TYR A 466 -16.82 10.46 -17.08
CA TYR A 466 -15.69 11.09 -16.42
C TYR A 466 -14.41 10.29 -16.65
N LYS A 467 -13.37 10.96 -17.13
CA LYS A 467 -12.01 10.42 -17.22
C LYS A 467 -11.02 11.41 -16.65
N GLN A 468 -10.14 10.94 -15.80
CA GLN A 468 -9.07 11.75 -15.24
C GLN A 468 -7.73 11.03 -15.42
N TYR A 469 -6.74 11.80 -15.84
CA TYR A 469 -5.34 11.41 -15.89
C TYR A 469 -4.57 12.28 -14.90
N ASN A 470 -3.73 11.68 -14.08
CA ASN A 470 -2.84 12.36 -13.15
C ASN A 470 -1.40 11.94 -13.42
N VAL A 471 -0.51 12.93 -13.40
CA VAL A 471 0.94 12.73 -13.46
C VAL A 471 1.55 13.52 -12.33
N ARG A 472 2.39 12.87 -11.53
CA ARG A 472 3.14 13.50 -10.47
C ARG A 472 4.59 13.07 -10.54
N THR A 473 5.49 14.02 -10.33
CA THR A 473 6.92 13.76 -10.26
C THR A 473 7.51 14.60 -9.14
N LYS A 474 8.26 13.95 -8.27
CA LYS A 474 9.00 14.59 -7.20
C LYS A 474 10.44 14.13 -7.30
N LEU A 475 11.36 15.08 -7.35
CA LEU A 475 12.79 14.83 -7.40
C LEU A 475 13.45 15.69 -6.33
N GLU A 476 14.14 15.04 -5.40
CA GLU A 476 14.95 15.67 -4.38
C GLU A 476 16.41 15.30 -4.62
N MET A 477 17.26 16.31 -4.77
CA MET A 477 18.68 16.16 -5.03
C MET A 477 19.49 16.97 -4.01
N PRO A 478 20.31 16.32 -3.17
CA PRO A 478 21.31 17.02 -2.39
C PRO A 478 22.40 17.50 -3.34
N ILE A 479 22.69 18.80 -3.31
CA ILE A 479 23.84 19.35 -4.04
C ILE A 479 25.09 19.15 -3.19
N ASN A 480 25.01 19.54 -1.91
CA ASN A 480 26.06 19.42 -0.89
C ASN A 480 25.40 19.18 0.50
N ASP A 481 26.21 18.96 1.55
CA ASP A 481 25.72 18.72 2.93
C ASP A 481 24.80 19.81 3.50
N TRP A 482 24.96 21.06 3.04
CA TRP A 482 24.17 22.21 3.49
C TRP A 482 23.12 22.69 2.49
N LEU A 483 23.10 22.15 1.26
CA LEU A 483 22.19 22.58 0.19
C LEU A 483 21.46 21.40 -0.42
N LYS A 484 20.13 21.40 -0.26
CA LYS A 484 19.22 20.44 -0.89
C LYS A 484 18.30 21.17 -1.85
N THR A 485 18.08 20.60 -3.02
CA THR A 485 17.18 21.13 -4.03
C THR A 485 16.09 20.11 -4.30
N GLY A 486 14.87 20.59 -4.54
CA GLY A 486 13.71 19.75 -4.80
C GLY A 486 12.89 20.36 -5.93
N VAL A 487 12.40 19.49 -6.82
CA VAL A 487 11.47 19.85 -7.89
C VAL A 487 10.26 18.95 -7.76
N GLU A 488 9.09 19.56 -7.63
CA GLU A 488 7.80 18.88 -7.65
C GLU A 488 6.98 19.38 -8.84
N LEU A 489 6.52 18.44 -9.65
CA LEU A 489 5.64 18.68 -10.77
C LEU A 489 4.40 17.82 -10.59
N ALA A 490 3.23 18.46 -10.70
CA ALA A 490 1.96 17.78 -10.69
C ALA A 490 1.11 18.31 -11.85
N GLY A 491 0.53 17.38 -12.62
CA GLY A 491 -0.35 17.67 -13.74
C GLY A 491 -1.59 16.78 -13.67
N PHE A 492 -2.74 17.34 -14.03
CA PHE A 492 -3.97 16.59 -14.16
C PHE A 492 -4.71 17.00 -15.43
N LEU A 493 -5.40 16.05 -16.04
CA LEU A 493 -6.26 16.28 -17.18
C LEU A 493 -7.61 15.62 -16.92
N ASN A 494 -8.66 16.43 -16.83
CA ASN A 494 -10.03 15.98 -16.64
C ASN A 494 -10.77 16.09 -17.97
N ASN A 495 -11.18 14.96 -18.52
CA ASN A 495 -12.12 14.91 -19.63
C ASN A 495 -13.50 14.58 -19.07
N ARG A 496 -14.40 15.55 -19.15
CA ARG A 496 -15.76 15.43 -18.65
C ARG A 496 -16.71 15.65 -19.80
N VAL A 497 -17.58 14.68 -20.04
CA VAL A 497 -18.72 14.83 -20.94
C VAL A 497 -19.95 14.97 -20.05
N TYR A 498 -20.76 16.00 -20.29
CA TYR A 498 -22.01 16.24 -19.56
C TYR A 498 -23.10 16.62 -20.55
N PRO A 499 -24.37 16.32 -20.26
CA PRO A 499 -25.49 16.84 -21.02
C PRO A 499 -25.54 18.37 -20.89
N TYR A 500 -26.01 19.05 -21.94
CA TYR A 500 -26.18 20.50 -21.94
C TYR A 500 -27.24 20.98 -20.92
N LYS A 501 -28.18 20.10 -20.57
CA LYS A 501 -29.22 20.30 -19.55
C LYS A 501 -28.92 19.38 -18.37
N SER A 502 -29.02 19.90 -17.15
CA SER A 502 -28.84 19.11 -15.94
C SER A 502 -30.01 18.14 -15.74
N ALA A 503 -29.82 17.13 -14.90
CA ALA A 503 -30.86 16.17 -14.55
C ALA A 503 -32.07 16.81 -13.84
N ASP A 504 -31.90 17.99 -13.23
CA ASP A 504 -33.00 18.81 -12.71
C ASP A 504 -34.01 19.26 -13.78
N ALA A 505 -33.62 19.27 -15.06
CA ALA A 505 -34.51 19.57 -16.17
C ALA A 505 -35.32 18.33 -16.61
N ILE A 506 -35.00 17.15 -16.08
CA ILE A 506 -35.80 15.93 -16.21
C ILE A 506 -36.80 15.96 -15.05
N VAL A 507 -37.82 16.81 -15.15
CA VAL A 507 -38.94 16.89 -14.20
C VAL A 507 -40.13 16.12 -14.75
#